data_AF-A0A536QVE8-F1
#
_entry.id   AF-A0A536QVE8-F1
#
_cell.length_a   1.000
_cell.length_b   1.000
_cell.length_c   1.000
_cell.angle_alpha   90.00
_cell.angle_beta   90.00
_cell.angle_gamma   90.00
#
_symmetry.space_group_name_H-M   'P 1'
#
loop_
_entity.id
_entity.type
_entity.pdbx_description
1 polymer ?
#
loop_
_entity_poly.entity_id
_entity_poly.type
_entity_poly.pdbx_seq_one_letter_code
_entity_poly.pdbx_strand_id
1 'polypeptide(L)'
;MRYTGAERAAQAGLVAFALVFALVTFGILFRGVDGGPGGNPPPTASAASRAPDVTITQATCCTQTARALLATWESSAHVNAAKVALTPDPGFECSASIDANGLKGTFSCRGLLKGATEYVANLRLTTAVGTFPFEHRFKTMGDRLTDVKWFTEFEDPKGEPLSCAAASCRIIQNYTTGKDPLTAQAILDLGRQFNRSNDPGLDPVAIATVLQRLDAGNHYHYYRYDTREDATGAAVYWLVRSGKPVMVISLAGQHGPVLMGFQGTFGTYYDDPNNRITGVIVEDPQRGDLNPLTQNHRPDISRGAEFQSGQLIGLDAWYGEEWWLRFAYPASIKMPDGSFQNIERNDGVYPTPHWEKKFVILVDDGDADNPPDREGRVKFR
;
A
#
# COMPACT_ATOMS: atom_id res chain seq x y z
N MET A 1 -11.17 69.01 3.13
CA MET A 1 -11.04 67.69 2.47
C MET A 1 -12.17 66.81 2.97
N ARG A 2 -12.98 66.21 2.08
CA ARG A 2 -14.10 65.33 2.46
C ARG A 2 -13.59 63.88 2.43
N TYR A 3 -13.64 63.20 3.57
CA TYR A 3 -13.29 61.78 3.69
C TYR A 3 -14.09 60.93 2.70
N THR A 4 -13.40 60.00 2.04
CA THR A 4 -13.95 59.03 1.10
C THR A 4 -14.85 58.01 1.81
N GLY A 5 -15.71 57.32 1.06
CA GLY A 5 -16.65 56.34 1.63
C GLY A 5 -15.96 55.19 2.38
N ALA A 6 -14.77 54.79 1.95
CA ALA A 6 -13.96 53.77 2.61
C ALA A 6 -13.39 54.23 3.96
N GLU A 7 -12.99 55.50 4.06
CA GLU A 7 -12.46 56.08 5.31
C GLU A 7 -13.54 56.23 6.39
N ARG A 8 -14.80 56.49 5.98
CA ARG A 8 -15.94 56.51 6.91
C ARG A 8 -16.33 55.12 7.39
N ALA A 9 -16.23 54.10 6.54
CA ALA A 9 -16.48 52.71 6.92
C ALA A 9 -15.42 52.19 7.90
N ALA A 10 -14.14 52.55 7.69
CA ALA A 10 -13.06 52.23 8.62
C ALA A 10 -13.24 52.92 9.98
N GLN A 11 -13.67 54.19 10.00
CA GLN A 11 -13.96 54.92 11.24
C GLN A 11 -15.18 54.35 11.98
N ALA A 12 -16.23 53.94 11.26
CA ALA A 12 -17.40 53.29 11.86
C ALA A 12 -17.04 51.92 12.47
N GLY A 13 -16.19 51.14 11.80
CA GLY A 13 -15.68 49.86 12.33
C GLY A 13 -14.84 50.03 13.59
N LEU A 14 -13.98 51.05 13.64
CA LEU A 14 -13.13 51.33 14.80
C LEU A 14 -13.96 51.76 16.03
N VAL A 15 -14.99 52.58 15.82
CA VAL A 15 -15.90 53.02 16.88
C VAL A 15 -16.73 51.86 17.42
N ALA A 16 -17.22 50.96 16.55
CA ALA A 16 -17.95 49.77 16.97
C ALA A 16 -17.07 48.81 17.79
N PHE A 17 -15.81 48.61 17.39
CA PHE A 17 -14.86 47.77 18.13
C PHE A 17 -14.54 48.37 19.51
N ALA A 18 -14.34 49.69 19.59
CA ALA A 18 -14.09 50.38 20.86
C ALA A 18 -15.29 50.32 21.82
N LEU A 19 -16.52 50.39 21.30
CA LEU A 19 -17.76 50.29 22.10
C LEU A 19 -17.98 48.87 22.66
N VAL A 20 -17.71 47.82 21.87
CA VAL A 20 -17.80 46.43 22.33
C VAL A 20 -16.73 46.15 23.38
N PHE A 21 -15.50 46.63 23.18
CA PHE A 21 -14.43 46.46 24.15
C PHE A 21 -14.70 47.19 25.47
N ALA A 22 -15.27 48.40 25.42
CA ALA A 22 -15.69 49.15 26.60
C ALA A 22 -16.84 48.45 27.36
N LEU A 23 -17.85 47.91 26.67
CA LEU A 23 -18.96 47.20 27.31
C LEU A 23 -18.54 45.88 27.98
N VAL A 24 -17.62 45.13 27.36
CA VAL A 24 -17.12 43.86 27.92
C VAL A 24 -16.22 44.13 29.14
N THR A 25 -15.35 45.15 29.07
CA THR A 25 -14.49 45.52 30.21
C THR A 25 -15.28 46.12 31.37
N PHE A 26 -16.30 46.97 31.11
CA PHE A 26 -17.17 47.52 32.16
C PHE A 26 -18.05 46.44 32.82
N GLY A 27 -18.53 45.46 32.05
CA GLY A 27 -19.32 44.34 32.57
C GLY A 27 -18.54 43.37 33.46
N ILE A 28 -17.22 43.26 33.25
CA ILE A 28 -16.33 42.40 34.05
C ILE A 28 -15.83 43.14 35.31
N LEU A 29 -15.69 44.46 35.28
CA LEU A 29 -15.16 45.26 36.40
C LEU A 29 -16.21 45.74 37.43
N PHE A 30 -17.51 45.77 37.09
CA PHE A 30 -18.57 46.33 37.98
C PHE A 30 -19.60 45.31 38.49
N ARG A 31 -19.30 44.00 38.48
CA ARG A 31 -20.08 43.00 39.23
C ARG A 31 -19.29 42.49 40.45
N GLY A 32 -19.25 43.33 41.46
CA GLY A 32 -19.17 42.96 42.89
C GLY A 32 -20.22 43.80 43.63
N VAL A 33 -20.80 43.44 44.77
CA VAL A 33 -20.63 42.41 45.80
C VAL A 33 -21.96 42.41 46.58
N ASP A 34 -22.34 41.34 47.30
CA ASP A 34 -22.85 41.50 48.67
C ASP A 34 -22.92 40.16 49.41
N GLY A 35 -22.34 40.16 50.62
CA GLY A 35 -22.23 39.01 51.49
C GLY A 35 -23.40 38.84 52.46
N GLY A 36 -23.66 37.59 52.83
CA GLY A 36 -24.50 37.18 53.96
C GLY A 36 -24.05 35.80 54.46
N PRO A 37 -24.08 35.52 55.77
CA PRO A 37 -23.49 34.31 56.35
C PRO A 37 -24.43 33.10 56.23
N GLY A 38 -23.86 31.95 55.87
CA GLY A 38 -24.54 30.65 55.94
C GLY A 38 -25.04 30.13 54.59
N GLY A 39 -24.19 29.38 53.90
CA GLY A 39 -24.57 28.58 52.74
C GLY A 39 -23.53 27.49 52.55
N ASN A 40 -23.97 26.23 52.54
CA ASN A 40 -23.14 25.03 52.39
C ASN A 40 -22.10 25.19 51.27
N PRO A 41 -20.89 24.61 51.43
CA PRO A 41 -19.93 24.58 50.33
C PRO A 41 -20.61 23.98 49.10
N PRO A 42 -20.50 24.60 47.91
CA PRO A 42 -21.00 23.99 46.71
C PRO A 42 -20.31 22.63 46.56
N PRO A 43 -21.03 21.58 46.13
CA PRO A 43 -20.39 20.30 45.93
C PRO A 43 -19.27 20.51 44.92
N THR A 44 -18.04 20.20 45.34
CA THR A 44 -16.91 19.97 44.45
C THR A 44 -17.29 18.78 43.58
N ALA A 45 -18.06 19.04 42.52
CA ALA A 45 -18.22 18.11 41.43
C ALA A 45 -16.90 18.08 40.69
N SER A 46 -15.94 17.29 41.20
CA SER A 46 -14.97 16.64 40.34
C SER A 46 -15.72 15.66 39.45
N ALA A 47 -16.40 16.18 38.43
CA ALA A 47 -16.60 15.40 37.22
C ALA A 47 -15.24 15.38 36.53
N ALA A 48 -14.37 14.46 36.96
CA ALA A 48 -13.30 14.01 36.09
C ALA A 48 -14.01 13.45 34.86
N SER A 49 -14.11 14.26 33.80
CA SER A 49 -14.60 13.82 32.50
C SER A 49 -13.66 12.73 32.03
N ARG A 50 -14.04 11.47 32.27
CA ARG A 50 -13.24 10.33 31.90
C ARG A 50 -13.03 10.37 30.39
N ALA A 51 -11.78 10.21 29.96
CA ALA A 51 -11.46 10.08 28.54
C ALA A 51 -12.27 8.90 27.95
N PRO A 52 -12.76 9.01 26.71
CA PRO A 52 -13.39 7.89 26.06
C PRO A 52 -12.39 6.74 25.89
N ASP A 53 -12.89 5.52 25.93
CA ASP A 53 -12.09 4.35 25.55
C ASP A 53 -11.99 4.36 24.02
N VAL A 54 -10.77 4.20 23.50
CA VAL A 54 -10.49 4.25 22.06
C VAL A 54 -9.63 3.05 21.66
N THR A 55 -10.07 2.38 20.61
CA THR A 55 -9.29 1.32 19.96
C THR A 55 -8.78 1.85 18.62
N ILE A 56 -7.47 1.77 18.41
CA ILE A 56 -6.84 2.09 17.13
C ILE A 56 -6.43 0.78 16.48
N THR A 57 -6.80 0.59 15.22
CA THR A 57 -6.41 -0.57 14.44
C THR A 57 -5.69 -0.08 13.18
N GLN A 58 -4.41 -0.39 13.09
CA GLN A 58 -3.67 -0.27 11.84
C GLN A 58 -3.49 -1.67 11.30
N ALA A 59 -4.04 -1.93 10.11
CA ALA A 59 -3.70 -3.14 9.40
C ALA A 59 -2.20 -3.08 9.09
N THR A 60 -1.42 -3.92 9.73
CA THR A 60 -0.13 -4.30 9.16
C THR A 60 -0.49 -5.13 7.93
N CYS A 61 0.12 -4.81 6.79
CA CYS A 61 -0.13 -5.58 5.59
C CYS A 61 0.22 -7.05 5.82
N CYS A 62 1.24 -7.30 6.67
CA CYS A 62 1.88 -8.57 7.02
C CYS A 62 2.67 -8.41 8.35
N THR A 63 3.90 -8.96 8.41
CA THR A 63 4.88 -8.82 9.50
C THR A 63 5.41 -7.39 9.70
N GLN A 64 5.17 -6.49 8.75
CA GLN A 64 5.69 -5.12 8.75
C GLN A 64 4.60 -4.10 8.41
N THR A 65 4.84 -2.84 8.76
CA THR A 65 3.94 -1.74 8.39
C THR A 65 4.41 -1.09 7.09
N ALA A 66 3.51 -0.93 6.13
CA ALA A 66 3.83 -0.22 4.89
C ALA A 66 4.25 1.24 5.15
N ARG A 67 4.84 1.90 4.15
CA ARG A 67 5.17 3.33 4.24
C ARG A 67 3.93 4.22 4.08
N ALA A 68 2.82 3.69 3.58
CA ALA A 68 1.54 4.40 3.59
C ALA A 68 0.82 4.19 4.94
N LEU A 69 0.52 5.28 5.65
CA LEU A 69 -0.29 5.22 6.87
C LEU A 69 -1.78 5.19 6.53
N LEU A 70 -2.45 4.13 6.95
CA LEU A 70 -3.90 4.06 7.06
C LEU A 70 -4.27 3.25 8.30
N ALA A 71 -4.96 3.89 9.24
CA ALA A 71 -5.47 3.25 10.44
C ALA A 71 -6.93 3.65 10.69
N THR A 72 -7.69 2.76 11.30
CA THR A 72 -9.03 3.01 11.81
C THR A 72 -8.99 3.27 13.30
N TRP A 73 -9.99 3.99 13.80
CA TRP A 73 -10.21 4.15 15.23
C TRP A 73 -11.69 4.00 15.56
N GLU A 74 -11.97 3.49 16.76
CA GLU A 74 -13.31 3.34 17.33
C GLU A 74 -13.31 3.94 18.74
N SER A 75 -14.39 4.62 19.12
CA SER A 75 -14.52 5.32 20.39
C SER A 75 -15.81 4.94 21.13
N SER A 76 -15.73 4.85 22.46
CA SER A 76 -16.91 4.63 23.31
C SER A 76 -17.79 5.87 23.50
N ALA A 77 -17.37 7.04 23.00
CA ALA A 77 -18.14 8.27 23.06
C ALA A 77 -18.20 8.95 21.68
N HIS A 78 -19.25 9.76 21.48
CA HIS A 78 -19.42 10.53 20.25
C HIS A 78 -18.33 11.59 20.09
N VAL A 79 -17.64 11.52 18.95
CA VAL A 79 -16.55 12.42 18.54
C VAL A 79 -17.07 13.45 17.54
N ASN A 80 -16.83 14.73 17.83
CA ASN A 80 -17.23 15.87 17.01
C ASN A 80 -16.09 16.38 16.11
N ALA A 81 -14.83 16.14 16.48
CA ALA A 81 -13.66 16.50 15.69
C ALA A 81 -12.50 15.53 15.95
N ALA A 82 -11.74 15.20 14.91
CA ALA A 82 -10.56 14.34 14.98
C ALA A 82 -9.39 15.03 14.27
N LYS A 83 -8.19 14.97 14.85
CA LYS A 83 -6.95 15.44 14.24
C LYS A 83 -5.84 14.45 14.51
N VAL A 84 -4.90 14.29 13.58
CA VAL A 84 -3.72 13.45 13.76
C VAL A 84 -2.46 14.27 13.49
N ALA A 85 -1.42 14.02 14.28
CA ALA A 85 -0.07 14.47 14.00
C ALA A 85 0.88 13.28 14.14
N LEU A 86 1.96 13.27 13.36
CA LEU A 86 3.00 12.25 13.43
C LEU A 86 4.29 12.83 14.02
N THR A 87 4.96 12.00 14.83
CA THR A 87 6.34 12.23 15.28
C THR A 87 7.18 11.03 14.88
N PRO A 88 8.30 11.19 14.12
CA PRO A 88 8.77 12.45 13.55
C PRO A 88 7.78 13.05 12.52
N ASP A 89 7.86 14.36 12.32
CA ASP A 89 7.05 15.05 11.33
C ASP A 89 7.39 14.52 9.91
N PRO A 90 6.40 14.02 9.16
CA PRO A 90 6.61 13.52 7.80
C PRO A 90 6.92 14.64 6.79
N GLY A 91 6.65 15.91 7.11
CA GLY A 91 6.82 17.04 6.18
C GLY A 91 5.67 17.21 5.18
N PHE A 92 4.56 16.51 5.37
CA PHE A 92 3.35 16.61 4.57
C PHE A 92 2.10 16.31 5.42
N GLU A 93 0.94 16.67 4.90
CA GLU A 93 -0.31 16.62 5.67
C GLU A 93 -0.76 15.18 5.99
N CYS A 94 -1.20 15.01 7.24
CA CYS A 94 -1.98 13.88 7.71
C CYS A 94 -3.36 14.35 8.14
N SER A 95 -4.36 13.50 7.96
CA SER A 95 -5.76 13.83 8.22
C SER A 95 -6.44 12.70 8.98
N ALA A 96 -7.46 13.07 9.75
CA ALA A 96 -8.36 12.14 10.40
C ALA A 96 -9.78 12.39 9.92
N SER A 97 -10.53 11.32 9.67
CA SER A 97 -11.95 11.35 9.35
C SER A 97 -12.78 10.87 10.53
N ILE A 98 -14.06 11.22 10.50
CA ILE A 98 -15.10 10.74 11.39
C ILE A 98 -16.22 10.20 10.51
N ASP A 99 -16.81 9.08 10.87
CA ASP A 99 -17.98 8.55 10.19
C ASP A 99 -19.27 9.32 10.57
N ALA A 100 -20.40 8.91 10.02
CA ALA A 100 -21.67 9.60 10.23
C ALA A 100 -22.21 9.51 11.68
N ASN A 101 -21.83 8.48 12.44
CA ASN A 101 -22.33 8.28 13.80
C ASN A 101 -21.38 8.83 14.89
N GLY A 102 -20.20 9.31 14.50
CA GLY A 102 -19.24 9.93 15.42
C GLY A 102 -18.48 8.93 16.29
N LEU A 103 -18.65 7.62 16.11
CA LEU A 103 -18.05 6.58 16.96
C LEU A 103 -16.83 5.92 16.33
N LYS A 104 -16.61 6.13 15.03
CA LYS A 104 -15.45 5.59 14.35
C LYS A 104 -14.91 6.56 13.31
N GLY A 105 -13.71 6.27 12.84
CA GLY A 105 -13.11 7.02 11.76
C GLY A 105 -11.81 6.41 11.31
N THR A 106 -11.07 7.17 10.50
CA THR A 106 -9.75 6.78 10.03
C THR A 106 -8.76 7.89 10.27
N PHE A 107 -7.47 7.57 10.25
CA PHE A 107 -6.43 8.56 10.04
C PHE A 107 -5.39 8.04 9.06
N SER A 108 -4.86 8.95 8.24
CA SER A 108 -3.92 8.64 7.16
C SER A 108 -3.04 9.83 6.84
N CYS A 109 -1.98 9.59 6.07
CA CYS A 109 -1.15 10.66 5.52
C CYS A 109 -1.18 10.64 3.99
N ARG A 110 -0.99 11.82 3.40
CA ARG A 110 -1.11 11.99 1.94
C ARG A 110 -0.03 11.22 1.16
N GLY A 111 1.20 11.23 1.65
CA GLY A 111 2.35 10.61 1.00
C GLY A 111 2.92 9.40 1.73
N LEU A 112 4.00 8.84 1.17
CA LEU A 112 4.77 7.74 1.75
C LEU A 112 5.70 8.25 2.86
N LEU A 113 5.66 7.59 4.01
CA LEU A 113 6.53 7.84 5.15
C LEU A 113 7.95 7.34 4.88
N LYS A 114 8.94 7.87 5.62
CA LYS A 114 10.31 7.34 5.57
C LYS A 114 10.34 5.88 6.00
N GLY A 115 11.19 5.08 5.34
CA GLY A 115 11.37 3.66 5.66
C GLY A 115 12.12 3.44 6.97
N ALA A 116 11.96 2.24 7.54
CA ALA A 116 12.63 1.77 8.76
C ALA A 116 12.55 2.75 9.95
N THR A 117 11.49 3.57 10.01
CA THR A 117 11.36 4.67 10.97
C THR A 117 10.26 4.36 11.96
N GLU A 118 10.53 4.60 13.24
CA GLU A 118 9.53 4.53 14.31
C GLU A 118 8.71 5.83 14.31
N TYR A 119 7.39 5.69 14.23
CA TYR A 119 6.44 6.79 14.28
C TYR A 119 5.51 6.66 15.48
N VAL A 120 5.13 7.80 16.02
CA VAL A 120 4.05 7.97 16.99
C VAL A 120 2.97 8.82 16.33
N ALA A 121 1.81 8.23 16.03
CA ALA A 121 0.61 8.96 15.66
C ALA A 121 -0.10 9.45 16.92
N ASN A 122 -0.19 10.77 17.09
CA ASN A 122 -0.96 11.41 18.14
C ASN A 122 -2.35 11.78 17.58
N LEU A 123 -3.32 10.89 17.78
CA LEU A 123 -4.72 11.10 17.42
C LEU A 123 -5.41 11.90 18.53
N ARG A 124 -5.94 13.08 18.22
CA ARG A 124 -6.69 13.92 19.14
C ARG A 124 -8.17 13.86 18.77
N LEU A 125 -8.97 13.28 19.67
CA LEU A 125 -10.43 13.19 19.50
C LEU A 125 -11.11 14.19 20.41
N THR A 126 -12.02 14.99 19.86
CA THR A 126 -12.80 16.00 20.57
C THR A 126 -14.22 15.51 20.74
N THR A 127 -14.67 15.37 21.98
CA THR A 127 -16.02 15.01 22.37
C THR A 127 -16.75 16.21 22.99
N ALA A 128 -17.98 16.02 23.46
CA ALA A 128 -18.71 17.07 24.19
C ALA A 128 -18.02 17.49 25.50
N VAL A 129 -17.20 16.62 26.10
CA VAL A 129 -16.60 16.85 27.43
C VAL A 129 -15.12 17.26 27.37
N GLY A 130 -14.49 17.24 26.19
CA GLY A 130 -13.10 17.69 26.04
C GLY A 130 -12.39 17.11 24.82
N THR A 131 -11.10 17.42 24.69
CA THR A 131 -10.21 16.85 23.66
C THR A 131 -9.19 15.92 24.33
N PHE A 132 -9.09 14.70 23.84
CA PHE A 132 -8.26 13.63 24.42
C PHE A 132 -7.24 13.12 23.39
N PRO A 133 -5.95 13.03 23.75
CA PRO A 133 -4.92 12.47 22.88
C PRO A 133 -4.81 10.95 23.07
N PHE A 134 -4.57 10.24 21.96
CA PHE A 134 -4.31 8.81 21.89
C PHE A 134 -3.07 8.57 21.04
N GLU A 135 -2.13 7.79 21.57
CA GLU A 135 -0.90 7.45 20.86
C GLU A 135 -1.04 6.09 20.17
N HIS A 136 -0.61 6.03 18.91
CA HIS A 136 -0.43 4.80 18.16
C HIS A 136 0.99 4.71 17.63
N ARG A 137 1.73 3.68 18.06
CA ARG A 137 3.15 3.51 17.75
C ARG A 137 3.29 2.42 16.69
N PHE A 138 4.05 2.70 15.64
CA PHE A 138 4.33 1.74 14.58
C PHE A 138 5.70 2.00 13.95
N LYS A 139 6.26 0.98 13.30
CA LYS A 139 7.53 1.08 12.58
C LYS A 139 7.32 0.73 11.11
N THR A 140 7.65 1.67 10.23
CA THR A 140 7.56 1.45 8.78
C THR A 140 8.60 0.45 8.30
N MET A 141 8.27 -0.30 7.26
CA MET A 141 9.19 -1.20 6.56
C MET A 141 10.41 -0.44 6.02
N GLY A 142 11.53 -1.14 5.91
CA GLY A 142 12.74 -0.63 5.25
C GLY A 142 12.63 -0.67 3.73
N ASP A 143 13.76 -0.74 3.03
CA ASP A 143 13.81 -0.85 1.56
C ASP A 143 13.56 -2.29 1.07
N ARG A 144 13.26 -3.21 2.00
CA ARG A 144 13.02 -4.63 1.73
C ARG A 144 12.06 -5.22 2.76
N LEU A 145 11.22 -6.15 2.31
CA LEU A 145 10.40 -6.99 3.16
C LEU A 145 11.26 -8.02 3.91
N THR A 146 10.91 -8.29 5.17
CA THR A 146 11.51 -9.37 5.97
C THR A 146 10.60 -10.58 6.02
N ASP A 147 11.16 -11.76 6.25
CA ASP A 147 10.40 -13.00 6.48
C ASP A 147 9.51 -13.42 5.29
N VAL A 148 9.90 -13.00 4.07
CA VAL A 148 9.33 -13.56 2.85
C VAL A 148 9.89 -14.98 2.69
N LYS A 149 8.99 -15.96 2.60
CA LYS A 149 9.34 -17.36 2.47
C LYS A 149 9.36 -17.74 1.00
N TRP A 150 10.49 -18.24 0.54
CA TRP A 150 10.66 -18.72 -0.82
C TRP A 150 10.03 -20.10 -1.04
N PHE A 151 9.50 -20.30 -2.25
CA PHE A 151 8.98 -21.57 -2.73
C PHE A 151 9.47 -21.82 -4.17
N THR A 152 9.81 -23.08 -4.45
CA THR A 152 10.25 -23.52 -5.79
C THR A 152 9.05 -23.72 -6.71
N GLU A 153 9.24 -23.51 -8.02
CA GLU A 153 8.27 -24.02 -9.00
C GLU A 153 8.42 -25.53 -9.25
N PHE A 154 9.58 -26.11 -8.93
CA PHE A 154 9.94 -27.49 -9.24
C PHE A 154 9.67 -28.46 -8.10
N GLU A 155 8.49 -28.36 -7.47
CA GLU A 155 8.12 -29.26 -6.37
C GLU A 155 8.04 -30.73 -6.83
N ASP A 156 7.61 -30.95 -8.08
CA ASP A 156 7.84 -32.20 -8.80
C ASP A 156 9.03 -32.01 -9.76
N PRO A 157 10.19 -32.64 -9.50
CA PRO A 157 11.34 -32.55 -10.40
C PRO A 157 11.10 -33.16 -11.79
N LYS A 158 10.00 -33.90 -12.00
CA LYS A 158 9.59 -34.45 -13.29
C LYS A 158 8.46 -33.66 -13.95
N GLY A 159 7.90 -32.66 -13.26
CA GLY A 159 6.84 -31.81 -13.76
C GLY A 159 7.32 -30.86 -14.86
N GLU A 160 6.36 -30.24 -15.54
CA GLU A 160 6.65 -29.20 -16.52
C GLU A 160 7.02 -27.88 -15.82
N PRO A 161 7.97 -27.10 -16.37
CA PRO A 161 8.43 -25.82 -15.80
C PRO A 161 7.43 -24.69 -16.07
N LEU A 162 6.20 -24.82 -15.58
CA LEU A 162 5.08 -23.90 -15.84
C LEU A 162 4.54 -23.23 -14.56
N SER A 163 5.16 -23.50 -13.41
CA SER A 163 4.63 -23.17 -12.08
C SER A 163 5.24 -21.91 -11.47
N CYS A 164 6.06 -21.13 -12.18
CA CYS A 164 6.75 -19.94 -11.66
C CYS A 164 5.79 -18.94 -11.02
N ALA A 165 4.75 -18.53 -11.75
CA ALA A 165 3.72 -17.62 -11.25
C ALA A 165 2.93 -18.23 -10.08
N ALA A 166 2.69 -19.55 -10.11
CA ALA A 166 1.97 -20.25 -9.05
C ALA A 166 2.80 -20.36 -7.75
N ALA A 167 4.10 -20.63 -7.86
CA ALA A 167 5.02 -20.57 -6.73
C ALA A 167 5.10 -19.14 -6.16
N SER A 168 5.10 -18.12 -7.00
CA SER A 168 5.04 -16.73 -6.55
C SER A 168 3.72 -16.34 -5.90
N CYS A 169 2.57 -16.85 -6.39
CA CYS A 169 1.29 -16.74 -5.67
C CYS A 169 1.38 -17.34 -4.27
N ARG A 170 2.07 -18.48 -4.13
CA ARG A 170 2.30 -19.13 -2.84
C ARG A 170 3.20 -18.32 -1.91
N ILE A 171 4.27 -17.71 -2.44
CA ILE A 171 5.14 -16.77 -1.69
C ILE A 171 4.28 -15.60 -1.16
N ILE A 172 3.49 -14.97 -2.03
CA ILE A 172 2.61 -13.85 -1.67
C ILE A 172 1.59 -14.29 -0.60
N GLN A 173 0.87 -15.40 -0.83
CA GLN A 173 -0.14 -15.90 0.10
C GLN A 173 0.45 -16.21 1.48
N ASN A 174 1.65 -16.81 1.51
CA ASN A 174 2.32 -17.10 2.76
C ASN A 174 2.70 -15.82 3.50
N TYR A 175 3.21 -14.82 2.78
CA TYR A 175 3.59 -13.55 3.36
C TYR A 175 2.37 -12.78 3.90
N THR A 176 1.26 -12.73 3.15
CA THR A 176 0.07 -11.95 3.52
C THR A 176 -0.78 -12.59 4.62
N THR A 177 -0.77 -13.93 4.73
CA THR A 177 -1.68 -14.64 5.65
C THR A 177 -0.99 -15.52 6.68
N GLY A 178 0.31 -15.79 6.52
CA GLY A 178 1.04 -16.80 7.30
C GLY A 178 0.64 -18.25 6.98
N LYS A 179 -0.25 -18.46 5.99
CA LYS A 179 -0.77 -19.79 5.62
C LYS A 179 -0.10 -20.30 4.36
N ASP A 180 -0.05 -21.61 4.23
CA ASP A 180 0.48 -22.30 3.05
C ASP A 180 -0.48 -23.44 2.66
N PRO A 181 -1.64 -23.11 2.08
CA PRO A 181 -2.73 -24.09 1.93
C PRO A 181 -2.58 -25.02 0.72
N LEU A 182 -1.79 -24.62 -0.29
CA LEU A 182 -1.67 -25.32 -1.57
C LEU A 182 -0.21 -25.33 -2.06
N THR A 183 0.17 -26.41 -2.75
CA THR A 183 1.42 -26.51 -3.51
C THR A 183 1.38 -25.59 -4.74
N ALA A 184 2.54 -25.29 -5.32
CA ALA A 184 2.64 -24.52 -6.56
C ALA A 184 1.87 -25.22 -7.70
N GLN A 185 1.96 -26.55 -7.80
CA GLN A 185 1.19 -27.31 -8.81
C GLN A 185 -0.32 -27.20 -8.59
N ALA A 186 -0.81 -27.30 -7.35
CA ALA A 186 -2.23 -27.17 -7.06
C ALA A 186 -2.76 -25.74 -7.34
N ILE A 187 -1.92 -24.72 -7.12
CA ILE A 187 -2.21 -23.34 -7.49
C ILE A 187 -2.25 -23.18 -9.02
N LEU A 188 -1.33 -23.80 -9.76
CA LEU A 188 -1.34 -23.80 -11.22
C LEU A 188 -2.61 -24.46 -11.78
N ASP A 189 -2.95 -25.64 -11.28
CA ASP A 189 -4.15 -26.39 -11.70
C ASP A 189 -5.44 -25.61 -11.40
N LEU A 190 -5.51 -24.99 -10.21
CA LEU A 190 -6.61 -24.09 -9.85
C LEU A 190 -6.66 -22.87 -10.77
N GLY A 191 -5.51 -22.23 -11.04
CA GLY A 191 -5.44 -20.96 -11.73
C GLY A 191 -5.74 -21.03 -13.22
N ARG A 192 -5.36 -22.12 -13.89
CA ARG A 192 -5.57 -22.31 -15.34
C ARG A 192 -7.01 -22.13 -15.78
N GLN A 193 -7.98 -22.48 -14.93
CA GLN A 193 -9.41 -22.29 -15.25
C GLN A 193 -9.84 -20.81 -15.33
N PHE A 194 -9.01 -19.90 -14.81
CA PHE A 194 -9.27 -18.46 -14.78
C PHE A 194 -8.48 -17.70 -15.86
N ASN A 195 -7.62 -18.36 -16.63
CA ASN A 195 -6.92 -17.72 -17.74
C ASN A 195 -7.94 -17.10 -18.72
N ARG A 196 -7.63 -15.88 -19.18
CA ARG A 196 -8.34 -15.15 -20.24
C ARG A 196 -7.55 -15.14 -21.56
N SER A 197 -6.52 -15.96 -21.62
CA SER A 197 -5.64 -16.24 -22.74
C SER A 197 -5.41 -17.75 -22.85
N ASN A 198 -4.67 -18.19 -23.86
CA ASN A 198 -4.19 -19.57 -23.92
C ASN A 198 -2.81 -19.72 -23.24
N ASP A 199 -2.47 -18.96 -22.21
CA ASP A 199 -1.21 -19.19 -21.49
C ASP A 199 -1.20 -20.61 -20.87
N PRO A 200 -0.15 -21.43 -21.08
CA PRO A 200 -0.06 -22.77 -20.47
C PRO A 200 0.29 -22.71 -18.97
N GLY A 201 0.87 -21.60 -18.50
CA GLY A 201 1.04 -21.25 -17.10
C GLY A 201 -0.19 -20.49 -16.58
N LEU A 202 0.06 -19.38 -15.88
CA LEU A 202 -0.97 -18.48 -15.38
C LEU A 202 -0.79 -17.09 -15.99
N ASP A 203 -1.84 -16.60 -16.64
CA ASP A 203 -1.84 -15.23 -17.15
C ASP A 203 -2.12 -14.20 -16.02
N PRO A 204 -1.90 -12.90 -16.26
CA PRO A 204 -2.08 -11.88 -15.21
C PRO A 204 -3.49 -11.87 -14.57
N VAL A 205 -4.53 -12.26 -15.30
CA VAL A 205 -5.89 -12.34 -14.76
C VAL A 205 -6.03 -13.53 -13.83
N ALA A 206 -5.52 -14.70 -14.23
CA ALA A 206 -5.57 -15.88 -13.39
C ALA A 206 -4.79 -15.70 -12.09
N ILE A 207 -3.62 -15.07 -12.15
CA ILE A 207 -2.79 -14.79 -10.96
C ILE A 207 -3.56 -13.92 -9.96
N ALA A 208 -4.11 -12.78 -10.41
CA ALA A 208 -4.92 -11.90 -9.58
C ALA A 208 -6.13 -12.62 -8.98
N THR A 209 -6.83 -13.41 -9.80
CA THR A 209 -8.02 -14.17 -9.38
C THR A 209 -7.69 -15.22 -8.33
N VAL A 210 -6.60 -15.97 -8.52
CA VAL A 210 -6.18 -16.99 -7.56
C VAL A 210 -5.76 -16.36 -6.24
N LEU A 211 -5.01 -15.26 -6.24
CA LEU A 211 -4.64 -14.57 -5.02
C LEU A 211 -5.86 -14.14 -4.20
N GLN A 212 -6.90 -13.59 -4.84
CA GLN A 212 -8.17 -13.24 -4.18
C GLN A 212 -8.93 -14.49 -3.69
N ARG A 213 -8.85 -15.61 -4.40
CA ARG A 213 -9.49 -16.88 -3.98
C ARG A 213 -8.80 -17.53 -2.78
N LEU A 214 -7.47 -17.39 -2.68
CA LEU A 214 -6.69 -17.89 -1.56
C LEU A 214 -6.95 -17.08 -0.28
N ASP A 215 -7.15 -15.76 -0.41
CA ASP A 215 -7.61 -14.90 0.67
C ASP A 215 -8.36 -13.67 0.15
N ALA A 216 -9.55 -13.41 0.70
CA ALA A 216 -10.40 -12.31 0.25
C ALA A 216 -9.83 -10.92 0.56
N GLY A 217 -8.83 -10.83 1.45
CA GLY A 217 -8.07 -9.61 1.74
C GLY A 217 -6.90 -9.34 0.78
N ASN A 218 -6.66 -10.23 -0.19
CA ASN A 218 -5.72 -9.98 -1.28
C ASN A 218 -6.42 -9.19 -2.38
N HIS A 219 -5.99 -7.96 -2.60
CA HIS A 219 -6.54 -7.07 -3.64
C HIS A 219 -5.53 -6.85 -4.76
N TYR A 220 -5.02 -7.96 -5.30
CA TYR A 220 -4.03 -7.92 -6.36
C TYR A 220 -4.67 -7.65 -7.71
N HIS A 221 -4.12 -6.67 -8.43
CA HIS A 221 -4.49 -6.32 -9.79
C HIS A 221 -3.26 -6.26 -10.67
N TYR A 222 -3.42 -6.55 -11.96
CA TYR A 222 -2.37 -6.31 -12.94
C TYR A 222 -2.41 -4.87 -13.44
N TYR A 223 -1.23 -4.34 -13.75
CA TYR A 223 -1.04 -3.04 -14.40
C TYR A 223 -0.08 -3.22 -15.57
N ARG A 224 -0.37 -2.53 -16.69
CA ARG A 224 0.46 -2.58 -17.90
C ARG A 224 1.21 -1.27 -18.11
N TYR A 225 2.46 -1.38 -18.56
CA TYR A 225 3.34 -0.25 -18.82
C TYR A 225 3.96 -0.37 -20.21
N ASP A 226 4.21 0.77 -20.84
CA ASP A 226 4.87 0.83 -22.16
C ASP A 226 6.39 0.62 -22.05
N THR A 227 6.96 0.91 -20.89
CA THR A 227 8.39 0.80 -20.62
C THR A 227 8.64 -0.03 -19.37
N ARG A 228 9.77 -0.74 -19.34
CA ARG A 228 10.21 -1.50 -18.16
C ARG A 228 10.66 -0.58 -17.03
N GLU A 229 11.12 0.62 -17.36
CA GLU A 229 11.51 1.65 -16.41
C GLU A 229 10.28 2.12 -15.61
N ASP A 230 9.16 2.40 -16.29
CA ASP A 230 7.90 2.75 -15.63
C ASP A 230 7.37 1.58 -14.78
N ALA A 231 7.41 0.35 -15.32
CA ALA A 231 7.02 -0.85 -14.59
C ALA A 231 7.87 -1.06 -13.32
N THR A 232 9.18 -0.80 -13.40
CA THR A 232 10.11 -0.93 -12.27
C THR A 232 9.84 0.12 -11.20
N GLY A 233 9.68 1.39 -11.62
CA GLY A 233 9.31 2.47 -10.70
C GLY A 233 7.97 2.21 -10.01
N ALA A 234 6.98 1.71 -10.76
CA ALA A 234 5.68 1.34 -10.23
C ALA A 234 5.76 0.13 -9.27
N ALA A 235 6.57 -0.88 -9.57
CA ALA A 235 6.75 -2.02 -8.69
C ALA A 235 7.34 -1.60 -7.34
N VAL A 236 8.36 -0.74 -7.34
CA VAL A 236 8.93 -0.20 -6.10
C VAL A 236 7.92 0.67 -5.34
N TYR A 237 7.16 1.52 -6.03
CA TYR A 237 6.09 2.30 -5.41
C TYR A 237 5.07 1.42 -4.70
N TRP A 238 4.55 0.41 -5.39
CA TRP A 238 3.54 -0.46 -4.83
C TRP A 238 4.08 -1.32 -3.69
N LEU A 239 5.32 -1.79 -3.78
CA LEU A 239 6.00 -2.48 -2.70
C LEU A 239 5.98 -1.63 -1.42
N VAL A 240 6.45 -0.38 -1.48
CA VAL A 240 6.54 0.45 -0.27
C VAL A 240 5.18 0.96 0.19
N ARG A 241 4.23 1.12 -0.73
CA ARG A 241 2.87 1.59 -0.44
C ARG A 241 2.03 0.51 0.24
N SER A 242 2.06 -0.72 -0.27
CA SER A 242 1.27 -1.82 0.26
C SER A 242 2.00 -2.59 1.35
N GLY A 243 3.34 -2.56 1.35
CA GLY A 243 4.17 -3.43 2.17
C GLY A 243 4.01 -4.90 1.82
N LYS A 244 3.64 -5.24 0.58
CA LYS A 244 3.45 -6.61 0.10
C LYS A 244 4.32 -6.87 -1.14
N PRO A 245 4.72 -8.14 -1.41
CA PRO A 245 5.54 -8.47 -2.57
C PRO A 245 4.85 -8.07 -3.87
N VAL A 246 5.62 -7.64 -4.85
CA VAL A 246 5.12 -7.28 -6.18
C VAL A 246 5.57 -8.35 -7.16
N MET A 247 4.64 -8.96 -7.89
CA MET A 247 5.02 -9.87 -8.96
C MET A 247 5.38 -9.06 -10.20
N VAL A 248 6.55 -9.31 -10.77
CA VAL A 248 6.98 -8.67 -12.02
C VAL A 248 6.90 -9.73 -13.11
N ILE A 249 6.07 -9.50 -14.12
CA ILE A 249 5.86 -10.45 -15.21
C ILE A 249 6.44 -9.86 -16.48
N SER A 250 7.47 -10.51 -16.99
CA SER A 250 8.07 -10.19 -18.29
C SER A 250 8.86 -11.40 -18.81
N LEU A 251 9.20 -11.42 -20.10
CA LEU A 251 8.96 -12.53 -21.04
C LEU A 251 7.55 -13.09 -20.85
N ALA A 252 6.62 -12.56 -21.63
CA ALA A 252 5.49 -13.36 -22.12
C ALA A 252 4.60 -14.11 -21.14
N GLY A 253 4.49 -13.71 -19.87
CA GLY A 253 3.79 -14.55 -18.88
C GLY A 253 4.54 -15.83 -18.52
N GLN A 254 5.76 -16.01 -19.01
CA GLN A 254 6.56 -17.23 -18.88
C GLN A 254 7.51 -17.22 -17.67
N HIS A 255 7.71 -16.07 -17.03
CA HIS A 255 8.36 -16.01 -15.72
C HIS A 255 7.66 -14.98 -14.83
N GLY A 256 7.52 -15.32 -13.55
CA GLY A 256 6.84 -14.49 -12.58
C GLY A 256 7.57 -14.45 -11.25
N PRO A 257 8.77 -13.86 -11.15
CA PRO A 257 9.45 -13.66 -9.88
C PRO A 257 8.77 -12.57 -9.03
N VAL A 258 9.13 -12.52 -7.74
CA VAL A 258 8.61 -11.51 -6.81
C VAL A 258 9.68 -10.50 -6.44
N LEU A 259 9.37 -9.24 -6.65
CA LEU A 259 10.11 -8.11 -6.11
C LEU A 259 9.70 -7.93 -4.64
N MET A 260 10.69 -8.02 -3.76
CA MET A 260 10.52 -7.91 -2.31
C MET A 260 11.32 -6.75 -1.70
N GLY A 261 12.07 -6.01 -2.52
CA GLY A 261 12.90 -4.91 -2.07
C GLY A 261 13.54 -4.15 -3.21
N PHE A 262 14.28 -3.11 -2.86
CA PHE A 262 15.04 -2.29 -3.78
C PHE A 262 16.29 -1.72 -3.12
N GLN A 263 17.20 -1.22 -3.94
CA GLN A 263 18.32 -0.40 -3.52
C GLN A 263 18.16 1.00 -4.12
N GLY A 264 18.41 2.03 -3.30
CA GLY A 264 18.35 3.42 -3.72
C GLY A 264 17.46 4.27 -2.81
N THR A 265 16.87 5.32 -3.36
CA THR A 265 15.96 6.22 -2.65
C THR A 265 14.58 6.23 -3.31
N PHE A 266 13.55 6.16 -2.48
CA PHE A 266 12.17 6.39 -2.87
C PHE A 266 11.54 7.37 -1.88
N GLY A 267 11.13 8.52 -2.40
CA GLY A 267 10.62 9.67 -1.67
C GLY A 267 9.14 9.56 -1.34
N THR A 268 8.51 10.72 -1.15
CA THR A 268 7.14 10.83 -0.63
C THR A 268 6.08 10.48 -1.66
N TYR A 269 6.33 10.82 -2.92
CA TYR A 269 5.39 10.67 -4.04
C TYR A 269 6.04 9.84 -5.17
N TYR A 270 5.19 9.28 -6.03
CA TYR A 270 5.66 8.50 -7.18
C TYR A 270 6.54 9.32 -8.13
N ASP A 271 6.20 10.58 -8.35
CA ASP A 271 6.85 11.52 -9.25
C ASP A 271 7.92 12.40 -8.58
N ASP A 272 8.35 12.06 -7.35
CA ASP A 272 9.40 12.79 -6.65
C ASP A 272 10.70 12.76 -7.46
N PRO A 273 11.28 13.92 -7.84
CA PRO A 273 12.51 13.96 -8.64
C PRO A 273 13.74 13.36 -7.94
N ASN A 274 13.67 13.14 -6.62
CA ASN A 274 14.72 12.48 -5.86
C ASN A 274 14.59 10.95 -5.82
N ASN A 275 13.54 10.39 -6.44
CA ASN A 275 13.41 8.96 -6.63
C ASN A 275 14.59 8.47 -7.48
N ARG A 276 15.40 7.58 -6.91
CA ARG A 276 16.60 7.03 -7.55
C ARG A 276 16.76 5.58 -7.15
N ILE A 277 16.19 4.69 -7.94
CA ILE A 277 16.38 3.25 -7.81
C ILE A 277 17.69 2.87 -8.52
N THR A 278 18.53 2.06 -7.88
CA THR A 278 19.79 1.56 -8.46
C THR A 278 19.81 0.04 -8.60
N GLY A 279 18.87 -0.65 -7.96
CA GLY A 279 18.65 -2.08 -8.13
C GLY A 279 17.35 -2.54 -7.45
N VAL A 280 16.96 -3.77 -7.74
CA VAL A 280 15.79 -4.43 -7.17
C VAL A 280 16.22 -5.70 -6.44
N ILE A 281 15.47 -6.11 -5.41
CA ILE A 281 15.73 -7.34 -4.66
C ILE A 281 14.62 -8.32 -4.98
N VAL A 282 15.00 -9.47 -5.53
CA VAL A 282 14.07 -10.42 -6.14
C VAL A 282 14.24 -11.81 -5.55
N GLU A 283 13.13 -12.40 -5.14
CA GLU A 283 13.01 -13.85 -4.96
C GLU A 283 12.53 -14.48 -6.26
N ASP A 284 13.22 -15.54 -6.69
CA ASP A 284 12.98 -16.18 -7.98
C ASP A 284 12.69 -17.68 -7.76
N PRO A 285 11.45 -18.15 -8.04
CA PRO A 285 11.06 -19.54 -7.86
C PRO A 285 11.86 -20.56 -8.67
N GLN A 286 12.51 -20.13 -9.76
CA GLN A 286 13.35 -20.97 -10.61
C GLN A 286 14.81 -20.92 -10.17
N ARG A 287 15.35 -19.71 -10.01
CA ARG A 287 16.78 -19.50 -9.77
C ARG A 287 17.20 -19.86 -8.34
N GLY A 288 16.26 -19.76 -7.40
CA GLY A 288 16.47 -20.19 -6.01
C GLY A 288 16.46 -21.71 -5.84
N ASP A 289 15.92 -22.48 -6.79
CA ASP A 289 15.96 -23.93 -6.68
C ASP A 289 17.42 -24.38 -6.78
N LEU A 290 17.86 -25.34 -5.97
CA LEU A 290 19.23 -25.88 -6.02
C LEU A 290 19.25 -27.40 -6.24
N ASN A 291 18.09 -28.00 -6.53
CA ASN A 291 17.98 -29.44 -6.72
C ASN A 291 18.69 -29.88 -8.02
N PRO A 292 19.65 -30.82 -7.98
CA PRO A 292 20.30 -31.32 -9.20
C PRO A 292 19.33 -31.98 -10.18
N LEU A 293 18.23 -32.57 -9.70
CA LEU A 293 17.24 -33.23 -10.55
C LEU A 293 16.49 -32.26 -11.48
N THR A 294 16.46 -30.98 -11.13
CA THR A 294 15.78 -29.93 -11.91
C THR A 294 16.74 -29.17 -12.81
N GLN A 295 18.01 -29.60 -12.89
CA GLN A 295 19.06 -28.93 -13.67
C GLN A 295 18.75 -28.87 -15.18
N ASN A 296 17.97 -29.80 -15.70
CA ASN A 296 17.63 -29.81 -17.13
C ASN A 296 16.39 -28.97 -17.47
N HIS A 297 15.65 -28.48 -16.47
CA HIS A 297 14.51 -27.57 -16.65
C HIS A 297 14.94 -26.10 -16.81
N ARG A 298 16.26 -25.86 -16.93
CA ARG A 298 16.87 -24.53 -16.84
C ARG A 298 16.60 -23.65 -18.06
N PRO A 299 16.20 -22.37 -17.87
CA PRO A 299 16.65 -21.31 -18.76
C PRO A 299 18.16 -21.05 -18.55
N ASP A 300 18.88 -20.61 -19.59
CA ASP A 300 20.35 -20.42 -19.64
C ASP A 300 20.91 -19.30 -18.72
N ILE A 301 20.59 -19.28 -17.42
CA ILE A 301 21.05 -18.26 -16.46
C ILE A 301 21.45 -18.84 -15.08
N SER A 302 22.14 -18.03 -14.26
CA SER A 302 22.66 -18.41 -12.95
C SER A 302 21.57 -18.75 -11.93
N ARG A 303 21.81 -19.82 -11.15
CA ARG A 303 21.04 -20.22 -9.95
C ARG A 303 21.88 -19.96 -8.71
N GLY A 304 21.24 -19.75 -7.58
CA GLY A 304 21.95 -19.50 -6.33
C GLY A 304 21.02 -19.37 -5.13
N ALA A 305 21.53 -19.71 -3.95
CA ALA A 305 20.78 -19.65 -2.70
C ALA A 305 20.31 -18.22 -2.36
N GLU A 306 21.02 -17.21 -2.86
CA GLU A 306 20.67 -15.80 -2.77
C GLU A 306 19.25 -15.50 -3.30
N PHE A 307 18.78 -16.23 -4.32
CA PHE A 307 17.43 -16.07 -4.88
C PHE A 307 16.32 -16.64 -3.99
N GLN A 308 16.66 -17.47 -3.00
CA GLN A 308 15.70 -17.96 -1.99
C GLN A 308 15.43 -16.93 -0.89
N SER A 309 16.25 -15.90 -0.82
CA SER A 309 16.18 -14.88 0.22
C SER A 309 16.39 -13.50 -0.37
N GLY A 310 16.01 -13.28 -1.63
CA GLY A 310 16.13 -11.99 -2.30
C GLY A 310 17.54 -11.67 -2.77
N GLN A 311 17.80 -11.83 -4.06
CA GLN A 311 19.04 -11.39 -4.70
C GLN A 311 18.92 -9.94 -5.16
N LEU A 312 19.92 -9.12 -4.86
CA LEU A 312 20.03 -7.78 -5.42
C LEU A 312 20.47 -7.85 -6.89
N ILE A 313 19.67 -7.30 -7.78
CA ILE A 313 19.95 -7.16 -9.20
C ILE A 313 20.07 -5.65 -9.50
N GLY A 314 21.25 -5.22 -9.94
CA GLY A 314 21.46 -3.82 -10.36
C GLY A 314 20.68 -3.50 -11.64
N LEU A 315 20.30 -2.24 -11.84
CA LEU A 315 19.41 -1.87 -12.97
C LEU A 315 19.98 -2.23 -14.36
N ASP A 316 21.30 -2.18 -14.53
CA ASP A 316 21.93 -2.58 -15.81
C ASP A 316 21.67 -4.06 -16.12
N ALA A 317 21.80 -4.95 -15.13
CA ALA A 317 21.49 -6.37 -15.27
C ALA A 317 19.97 -6.60 -15.37
N TRP A 318 19.19 -5.90 -14.54
CA TRP A 318 17.73 -5.94 -14.53
C TRP A 318 17.10 -5.62 -15.90
N TYR A 319 17.69 -4.67 -16.62
CA TYR A 319 17.22 -4.25 -17.93
C TYR A 319 17.97 -4.94 -19.09
N GLY A 320 19.21 -5.37 -18.89
CA GLY A 320 20.07 -5.88 -19.96
C GLY A 320 20.22 -7.40 -20.00
N GLU A 321 20.25 -8.05 -18.85
CA GLU A 321 20.62 -9.46 -18.69
C GLU A 321 19.44 -10.33 -18.25
N GLU A 322 18.52 -9.80 -17.45
CA GLU A 322 17.32 -10.51 -17.05
C GLU A 322 16.41 -10.69 -18.27
N TRP A 323 16.51 -11.87 -18.89
CA TRP A 323 15.80 -12.22 -20.13
C TRP A 323 14.32 -11.89 -20.06
N TRP A 324 13.71 -12.11 -18.90
CA TRP A 324 12.33 -11.82 -18.63
C TRP A 324 12.03 -10.32 -18.69
N LEU A 325 12.62 -9.45 -17.85
CA LEU A 325 12.31 -8.00 -17.95
C LEU A 325 12.95 -7.26 -19.12
N ARG A 326 13.98 -7.84 -19.73
CA ARG A 326 14.59 -7.26 -20.93
C ARG A 326 13.57 -7.08 -22.06
N PHE A 327 12.62 -8.02 -22.21
CA PHE A 327 11.66 -8.01 -23.32
C PHE A 327 10.22 -7.81 -22.83
N ALA A 328 9.49 -6.97 -23.54
CA ALA A 328 8.06 -6.80 -23.32
C ALA A 328 7.29 -8.11 -23.62
N TYR A 329 6.08 -8.21 -23.11
CA TYR A 329 5.17 -9.33 -23.37
C TYR A 329 4.98 -9.52 -24.89
N PRO A 330 5.26 -10.69 -25.48
CA PRO A 330 4.94 -11.01 -26.86
C PRO A 330 3.53 -11.58 -26.96
N ALA A 331 2.94 -11.49 -28.16
CA ALA A 331 1.63 -12.07 -28.44
C ALA A 331 1.65 -13.60 -28.46
N SER A 332 2.81 -14.22 -28.71
CA SER A 332 2.94 -15.67 -28.82
C SER A 332 4.24 -16.18 -28.22
N ILE A 333 4.17 -17.39 -27.68
CA ILE A 333 5.31 -18.11 -27.09
C ILE A 333 5.63 -19.37 -27.87
N LYS A 334 6.89 -19.79 -27.82
CA LYS A 334 7.33 -21.07 -28.37
C LYS A 334 7.06 -22.19 -27.37
N MET A 335 6.37 -23.23 -27.83
CA MET A 335 6.03 -24.42 -27.05
C MET A 335 7.15 -25.47 -27.14
N PRO A 336 7.20 -26.45 -26.21
CA PRO A 336 8.21 -27.52 -26.23
C PRO A 336 8.23 -28.36 -27.52
N ASP A 337 7.07 -28.50 -28.18
CA ASP A 337 6.94 -29.20 -29.47
C ASP A 337 7.42 -28.37 -30.69
N GLY A 338 7.89 -27.14 -30.45
CA GLY A 338 8.36 -26.21 -31.46
C GLY A 338 7.28 -25.35 -32.10
N SER A 339 6.00 -25.56 -31.76
CA SER A 339 4.89 -24.71 -32.22
C SER A 339 4.89 -23.35 -31.52
N PHE A 340 4.10 -22.41 -32.04
CA PHE A 340 3.85 -21.11 -31.40
C PHE A 340 2.41 -21.03 -30.93
N GLN A 341 2.23 -20.65 -29.66
CA GLN A 341 0.93 -20.49 -29.01
C GLN A 341 0.65 -19.01 -28.78
N ASN A 342 -0.49 -18.52 -29.26
CA ASN A 342 -0.94 -17.15 -28.98
C ASN A 342 -1.48 -17.06 -27.54
N ILE A 343 -0.90 -16.16 -26.75
CA ILE A 343 -1.19 -15.94 -25.33
C ILE A 343 -1.79 -14.56 -25.07
N GLU A 344 -2.26 -13.87 -26.11
CA GLU A 344 -3.05 -12.66 -25.94
C GLU A 344 -4.37 -12.94 -25.21
N ARG A 345 -4.81 -11.95 -24.45
CA ARG A 345 -6.16 -11.95 -23.89
C ARG A 345 -7.22 -11.98 -25.01
N ASN A 346 -8.20 -12.86 -24.90
CA ASN A 346 -9.18 -13.14 -25.95
C ASN A 346 -10.65 -13.27 -25.47
N ASP A 347 -10.97 -12.72 -24.29
CA ASP A 347 -12.30 -12.81 -23.64
C ASP A 347 -13.27 -11.68 -23.99
N GLY A 348 -12.90 -10.78 -24.91
CA GLY A 348 -13.73 -9.66 -25.36
C GLY A 348 -13.85 -8.48 -24.38
N VAL A 349 -13.15 -8.52 -23.25
CA VAL A 349 -13.15 -7.43 -22.26
C VAL A 349 -12.30 -6.24 -22.70
N TYR A 350 -11.17 -6.50 -23.35
CA TYR A 350 -10.29 -5.48 -23.90
C TYR A 350 -10.01 -5.77 -25.38
N PRO A 351 -9.60 -4.74 -26.16
CA PRO A 351 -9.09 -4.96 -27.50
C PRO A 351 -7.86 -5.88 -27.48
N THR A 352 -7.81 -6.82 -28.43
CA THR A 352 -6.61 -7.60 -28.74
C THR A 352 -5.79 -6.83 -29.80
N PRO A 353 -4.46 -6.66 -29.62
CA PRO A 353 -3.63 -7.16 -28.52
C PRO A 353 -3.81 -6.36 -27.21
N HIS A 354 -3.80 -7.08 -26.09
CA HIS A 354 -3.89 -6.51 -24.76
C HIS A 354 -2.56 -6.58 -23.99
N TRP A 355 -1.83 -7.68 -24.12
CA TRP A 355 -0.54 -7.87 -23.44
C TRP A 355 0.63 -7.43 -24.31
N GLU A 356 0.56 -7.65 -25.63
CA GLU A 356 1.65 -7.40 -26.56
C GLU A 356 2.32 -6.04 -26.34
N LYS A 357 3.66 -6.06 -26.28
CA LYS A 357 4.53 -4.89 -26.13
C LYS A 357 4.36 -4.14 -24.81
N LYS A 358 3.74 -4.77 -23.80
CA LYS A 358 3.64 -4.22 -22.45
C LYS A 358 4.57 -4.91 -21.48
N PHE A 359 4.88 -4.22 -20.39
CA PHE A 359 5.45 -4.78 -19.17
C PHE A 359 4.35 -4.87 -18.13
N VAL A 360 4.22 -6.02 -17.46
CA VAL A 360 3.10 -6.28 -16.55
C VAL A 360 3.62 -6.50 -15.15
N ILE A 361 2.98 -5.88 -14.17
CA ILE A 361 3.20 -6.17 -12.75
C ILE A 361 1.88 -6.54 -12.11
N LEU A 362 1.91 -7.35 -11.06
CA LEU A 362 0.79 -7.53 -10.15
C LEU A 362 1.10 -6.99 -8.77
N VAL A 363 0.19 -6.18 -8.27
CA VAL A 363 0.36 -5.44 -7.03
C VAL A 363 -0.93 -5.48 -6.24
N ASP A 364 -0.82 -5.52 -4.91
CA ASP A 364 -1.94 -5.23 -4.04
C ASP A 364 -2.18 -3.72 -4.01
N ASP A 365 -3.24 -3.27 -4.68
CA ASP A 365 -3.58 -1.85 -4.77
C ASP A 365 -4.64 -1.41 -3.74
N GLY A 366 -5.13 -2.35 -2.94
CA GLY A 366 -6.15 -2.15 -1.91
C GLY A 366 -7.55 -1.85 -2.45
N ASP A 367 -7.80 -1.97 -3.76
CA ASP A 367 -9.12 -1.72 -4.35
C ASP A 367 -10.00 -2.97 -4.24
N ALA A 368 -10.79 -3.06 -3.16
CA ALA A 368 -11.69 -4.19 -2.96
C ALA A 368 -12.90 -4.19 -3.91
N ASP A 369 -13.20 -3.07 -4.58
CA ASP A 369 -14.38 -2.92 -5.44
C ASP A 369 -14.09 -3.27 -6.90
N ASN A 370 -12.83 -3.19 -7.32
CA ASN A 370 -12.42 -3.61 -8.65
C ASN A 370 -12.23 -5.13 -8.68
N PRO A 371 -12.82 -5.86 -9.64
CA PRO A 371 -12.61 -7.29 -9.74
C PRO A 371 -11.21 -7.62 -10.31
N PRO A 372 -10.60 -8.75 -9.89
CA PRO A 372 -9.24 -9.13 -10.27
C PRO A 372 -9.06 -9.42 -11.77
N ASP A 373 -10.14 -9.60 -12.52
CA ASP A 373 -10.10 -9.79 -13.97
C ASP A 373 -9.96 -8.49 -14.79
N ARG A 374 -9.90 -7.34 -14.10
CA ARG A 374 -9.71 -6.01 -14.66
C ARG A 374 -8.34 -5.45 -14.32
N GLU A 375 -7.89 -4.56 -15.20
CA GLU A 375 -6.66 -3.82 -14.99
C GLU A 375 -6.89 -2.90 -13.79
N GLY A 376 -5.86 -2.77 -12.96
CA GLY A 376 -5.95 -1.92 -11.80
C GLY A 376 -6.19 -0.46 -12.21
N ARG A 377 -6.97 0.25 -11.40
CA ARG A 377 -7.42 1.62 -11.68
C ARG A 377 -6.92 2.64 -10.67
N VAL A 378 -6.21 2.19 -9.63
CA VAL A 378 -5.69 3.08 -8.60
C VAL A 378 -4.52 3.85 -9.17
N LYS A 379 -4.69 5.17 -9.25
CA LYS A 379 -3.64 6.07 -9.72
C LYS A 379 -2.59 6.28 -8.62
N PHE A 380 -1.35 6.45 -9.05
CA PHE A 380 -0.27 6.94 -8.19
C PHE A 380 -0.72 8.22 -7.50
N ARG A 381 -0.55 8.26 -6.18
CA ARG A 381 -0.85 9.41 -5.32
C ARG A 381 0.42 10.12 -4.89
#